data_AF-A0A8J5XW71-F1
#
_entry.id   AF-A0A8J5XW71-F1
#
_cell.length_a   1.000
_cell.length_b   1.000
_cell.length_c   1.000
_cell.angle_alpha   90.00
_cell.angle_beta   90.00
_cell.angle_gamma   90.00
#
_symmetry.space_group_name_H-M   'P 1'
#
loop_
_entity.id
_entity.type
_entity.pdbx_description
1 polymer ?
#
loop_
_entity_poly.entity_id
_entity_poly.type
_entity_poly.pdbx_seq_one_letter_code
_entity_poly.pdbx_strand_id
1 'polypeptide(L)'
;MTQEGKPKTPKHSQGGTGRSCGLCLFIFLLLAGASAVAVCLIYRPRKPRFAVVGAAIYQLNATSQPIISTSMQFTIVTRNPNRRVSIFYDKLQAYVSYRNQQITPAMDLPPLYQEAKSMVALTPLLGSGTVPASADVVNGLMMDEASGVVR
;
A
#
# COMPACT_ATOMS: atom_id res chain seq x y z
N MET A 1 19.73 -15.98 -93.54
CA MET A 1 19.16 -16.86 -92.49
C MET A 1 19.72 -16.39 -91.16
N THR A 2 18.81 -15.90 -90.34
CA THR A 2 19.00 -15.07 -89.13
C THR A 2 19.53 -15.89 -87.95
N GLN A 3 20.51 -15.35 -87.22
CA GLN A 3 20.84 -15.75 -85.84
C GLN A 3 20.88 -14.46 -85.01
N GLU A 4 19.76 -14.10 -84.39
CA GLU A 4 19.69 -13.03 -83.38
C GLU A 4 19.82 -13.67 -81.99
N GLY A 5 20.90 -13.30 -81.29
CA GLY A 5 21.16 -13.70 -79.92
C GLY A 5 20.21 -12.99 -78.95
N LYS A 6 19.44 -13.79 -78.20
CA LYS A 6 18.51 -13.34 -77.15
C LYS A 6 19.25 -12.65 -75.99
N PRO A 7 18.89 -11.42 -75.59
CA PRO A 7 19.47 -10.81 -74.40
C PRO A 7 18.90 -11.47 -73.13
N LYS A 8 19.80 -11.84 -72.21
CA LYS A 8 19.47 -12.23 -70.83
C LYS A 8 19.66 -11.00 -69.95
N THR A 9 18.61 -10.55 -69.28
CA THR A 9 18.70 -9.55 -68.20
C THR A 9 17.88 -10.00 -66.98
N PRO A 10 18.29 -9.53 -65.79
CA PRO A 10 18.42 -10.39 -64.62
C PRO A 10 17.12 -10.62 -63.87
N LYS A 11 16.96 -11.83 -63.33
CA LYS A 11 16.04 -12.08 -62.21
C LYS A 11 16.53 -11.25 -61.01
N HIS A 12 15.82 -10.17 -60.70
CA HIS A 12 16.04 -9.49 -59.42
C HIS A 12 15.54 -10.42 -58.31
N SER A 13 16.49 -10.99 -57.57
CA SER A 13 16.26 -11.90 -56.47
C SER A 13 15.39 -11.23 -55.41
N GLN A 14 14.40 -12.00 -54.95
CA GLN A 14 13.66 -11.78 -53.72
C GLN A 14 14.61 -11.66 -52.52
N GLY A 15 14.12 -10.99 -51.47
CA GLY A 15 14.43 -11.39 -50.11
C GLY A 15 14.98 -10.25 -49.25
N GLY A 16 14.11 -9.65 -48.43
CA GLY A 16 14.63 -8.80 -47.35
C GLY A 16 13.62 -7.99 -46.55
N THR A 17 12.39 -7.78 -47.04
CA THR A 17 11.47 -6.84 -46.35
C THR A 17 10.97 -7.37 -44.99
N GLY A 18 10.93 -8.69 -44.78
CA GLY A 18 10.51 -9.29 -43.51
C GLY A 18 11.57 -9.31 -42.40
N ARG A 19 12.87 -9.27 -42.75
CA ARG A 19 13.97 -9.36 -41.76
C ARG A 19 14.27 -8.02 -41.10
N SER A 20 14.10 -6.93 -41.85
CA SER A 20 14.31 -5.56 -41.35
C SER A 20 13.22 -5.16 -40.34
N CYS A 21 11.95 -5.42 -40.64
CA CYS A 21 10.85 -5.15 -39.70
C CYS A 21 10.96 -5.92 -38.38
N GLY A 22 11.36 -7.19 -38.43
CA GLY A 22 11.56 -7.99 -37.20
C GLY A 22 12.66 -7.45 -36.30
N LEU A 23 13.77 -6.96 -36.89
CA LEU A 23 14.86 -6.36 -36.14
C LEU A 23 14.45 -5.02 -35.51
N CYS A 24 13.73 -4.17 -36.24
CA CYS A 24 13.22 -2.90 -35.72
C CYS A 24 12.25 -3.11 -34.55
N LEU A 25 11.34 -4.08 -34.65
CA LEU A 25 10.41 -4.42 -33.57
C LEU A 25 11.14 -4.95 -32.33
N PHE A 26 12.15 -5.80 -32.53
CA PHE A 26 12.95 -6.33 -31.42
C PHE A 26 13.74 -5.24 -30.68
N ILE A 27 14.36 -4.31 -31.43
CA ILE A 27 15.06 -3.15 -30.85
C ILE A 27 14.08 -2.26 -30.10
N PHE A 28 12.89 -2.00 -30.66
CA PHE A 28 11.85 -1.21 -30.00
C PHE A 28 11.40 -1.85 -28.68
N LEU A 29 11.15 -3.16 -28.67
CA LEU A 29 10.78 -3.90 -27.45
C LEU A 29 11.91 -3.87 -26.41
N LEU A 30 13.17 -3.98 -26.84
CA LEU A 30 14.33 -3.82 -25.95
C LEU A 30 14.39 -2.43 -25.32
N LEU A 31 14.22 -1.37 -26.10
CA LEU A 31 14.20 0.01 -25.58
C LEU A 31 13.00 0.26 -24.66
N ALA A 32 11.83 -0.25 -25.01
CA ALA A 32 10.63 -0.16 -24.18
C ALA A 32 10.80 -0.91 -22.86
N GLY A 33 11.37 -2.12 -22.90
CA GLY A 33 11.70 -2.90 -21.71
C GLY A 33 12.75 -2.20 -20.84
N ALA A 34 13.83 -1.69 -21.43
CA ALA A 34 14.88 -0.98 -20.70
C ALA A 34 14.34 0.29 -20.03
N SER A 35 13.50 1.07 -20.73
CA SER A 35 12.87 2.25 -20.14
C SER A 35 11.89 1.90 -19.02
N ALA A 36 11.07 0.86 -19.20
CA ALA A 36 10.18 0.36 -18.14
C ALA A 36 10.96 -0.10 -16.90
N VAL A 37 12.08 -0.82 -17.08
CA VAL A 37 12.96 -1.25 -15.98
C VAL A 37 13.63 -0.05 -15.31
N ALA A 38 14.11 0.93 -16.08
CA ALA A 38 14.71 2.14 -15.53
C ALA A 38 13.70 2.94 -14.69
N VAL A 39 12.48 3.14 -15.21
CA VAL A 39 11.39 3.79 -14.48
C VAL A 39 11.05 2.96 -13.24
N CYS A 40 10.93 1.63 -13.34
CA CYS A 40 10.63 0.77 -12.20
C CYS A 40 11.71 0.85 -11.10
N LEU A 41 12.99 0.91 -11.47
CA LEU A 41 14.11 1.07 -10.53
C LEU A 41 14.12 2.45 -9.86
N ILE A 42 13.84 3.51 -10.61
CA ILE A 42 13.78 4.89 -10.08
C ILE A 42 12.58 5.08 -9.15
N TYR A 43 11.41 4.57 -9.55
CA TYR A 43 10.16 4.77 -8.82
C TYR A 43 9.91 3.74 -7.73
N ARG A 44 10.78 2.73 -7.55
CA ARG A 44 10.58 1.59 -6.64
C ARG A 44 10.04 2.05 -5.28
N PRO A 45 8.70 2.00 -5.05
CA PRO A 45 8.10 2.68 -3.91
C PRO A 45 8.53 1.94 -2.66
N ARG A 46 9.28 2.59 -1.77
CA ARG A 46 9.55 1.98 -0.46
C ARG A 46 8.27 2.10 0.36
N LYS A 47 7.82 0.97 0.90
CA LYS A 47 6.63 0.92 1.75
C LYS A 47 6.82 1.89 2.95
N PRO A 48 5.88 2.81 3.21
CA PRO A 48 5.92 3.64 4.41
C PRO A 48 5.85 2.74 5.65
N ARG A 49 6.51 3.17 6.73
CA ARG A 49 6.54 2.44 8.00
C ARG A 49 5.65 3.15 9.01
N PHE A 50 4.73 2.41 9.60
CA PHE A 50 3.89 2.84 10.70
C PHE A 50 4.35 2.11 11.95
N ALA A 51 4.64 2.84 13.02
CA ALA A 51 5.00 2.29 14.31
C ALA A 51 4.13 2.92 15.39
N VAL A 52 3.54 2.09 16.24
CA VAL A 52 2.86 2.57 17.45
C VAL A 52 3.95 2.74 18.51
N VAL A 53 4.19 3.97 18.94
CA VAL A 53 5.24 4.29 19.93
C VAL A 53 4.68 4.44 21.34
N GLY A 54 3.36 4.58 21.47
CA GLY A 54 2.69 4.67 22.76
C GLY A 54 1.20 4.35 22.63
N ALA A 55 0.64 3.87 23.73
CA ALA A 55 -0.79 3.68 23.92
C ALA A 55 -1.13 4.08 25.36
N ALA A 56 -2.23 4.81 25.54
CA ALA A 56 -2.76 5.21 26.83
C ALA A 56 -4.24 4.82 26.87
N ILE A 57 -4.65 4.07 27.88
CA ILE A 57 -6.02 3.63 28.06
C ILE A 57 -6.66 4.56 29.09
N TYR A 58 -7.72 5.27 28.71
CA TYR A 58 -8.40 6.20 29.59
C TYR A 58 -9.62 5.59 30.26
N GLN A 59 -10.37 4.78 29.52
CA GLN A 59 -11.60 4.19 30.02
C GLN A 59 -11.85 2.87 29.33
N LEU A 60 -12.11 1.83 30.11
CA LEU A 60 -12.61 0.57 29.60
C LEU A 60 -13.82 0.15 30.42
N ASN A 61 -14.99 0.11 29.79
CA ASN A 61 -16.22 -0.32 30.41
C ASN A 61 -16.84 -1.43 29.56
N ALA A 62 -16.70 -2.65 30.07
CA ALA A 62 -17.31 -3.85 29.51
C ALA A 62 -18.44 -4.40 30.40
N THR A 63 -18.94 -3.58 31.33
CA THR A 63 -19.91 -4.02 32.36
C THR A 63 -21.34 -4.12 31.83
N SER A 64 -21.68 -3.40 30.76
CA SER A 64 -23.02 -3.38 30.17
C SER A 64 -23.11 -4.27 28.94
N GLN A 65 -23.09 -5.60 29.11
CA GLN A 65 -23.30 -6.55 28.01
C GLN A 65 -24.58 -6.22 27.20
N PRO A 66 -24.56 -6.30 25.85
CA PRO A 66 -23.47 -6.69 24.95
C PRO A 66 -22.62 -5.50 24.44
N ILE A 67 -22.57 -4.39 25.16
CA ILE A 67 -21.97 -3.14 24.71
C ILE A 67 -20.64 -2.90 25.43
N ILE A 68 -19.59 -2.58 24.67
CA ILE A 68 -18.30 -2.15 25.22
C ILE A 68 -18.08 -0.68 24.89
N SER A 69 -17.69 0.09 25.90
CA SER A 69 -17.21 1.47 25.76
C SER A 69 -15.73 1.53 26.10
N THR A 70 -14.88 1.91 25.16
CA THR A 70 -13.42 1.87 25.31
C THR A 70 -12.79 3.16 24.82
N SER A 71 -12.22 4.00 25.69
CA SER A 71 -11.47 5.20 25.29
C SER A 71 -9.96 4.95 25.42
N MET A 72 -9.26 4.98 24.29
CA MET A 72 -7.82 4.72 24.20
C MET A 72 -7.15 5.73 23.27
N GLN A 73 -6.03 6.32 23.68
CA GLN A 73 -5.21 7.17 22.85
C GLN A 73 -3.98 6.41 22.36
N PHE A 74 -3.71 6.48 21.07
CA PHE A 74 -2.55 5.85 20.47
C PHE A 74 -1.63 6.91 19.89
N THR A 75 -0.33 6.80 20.13
CA THR A 75 0.67 7.60 19.44
C THR A 75 1.26 6.75 18.32
N ILE A 76 0.88 7.09 17.09
CA ILE A 76 1.31 6.41 15.87
C ILE A 76 2.30 7.31 15.17
N VAL A 77 3.48 6.79 14.88
CA VAL A 77 4.47 7.51 14.08
C VAL A 77 4.61 6.87 12.72
N THR A 78 4.39 7.68 11.70
CA THR A 78 4.58 7.28 10.31
C THR A 78 5.86 7.88 9.77
N ARG A 79 6.67 7.05 9.12
CA ARG A 79 7.92 7.47 8.48
C ARG A 79 7.83 7.19 6.98
N ASN A 80 8.09 8.23 6.18
CA ASN A 80 8.26 8.11 4.75
C ASN A 80 9.76 7.92 4.42
N PRO A 81 10.22 6.70 4.06
CA PRO A 81 11.62 6.46 3.70
C PRO A 81 11.98 6.98 2.30
N ASN A 82 11.00 7.41 1.49
CA ASN A 82 11.24 7.87 0.13
C ASN A 82 11.78 9.30 0.16
N ARG A 83 12.97 9.52 -0.42
CA ARG A 83 13.63 10.83 -0.49
C ARG A 83 13.14 11.71 -1.67
N ARG A 84 12.36 11.13 -2.58
CA ARG A 84 11.98 11.77 -3.86
C ARG A 84 10.47 11.81 -4.07
N VAL A 85 9.70 11.24 -3.14
CA VAL A 85 8.24 11.06 -3.26
C VAL A 85 7.61 11.51 -1.95
N SER A 86 6.76 12.54 -2.01
CA SER A 86 5.82 12.89 -0.95
C SER A 86 4.60 11.97 -1.01
N ILE A 87 4.05 11.58 0.14
CA ILE A 87 2.87 10.73 0.22
C ILE A 87 1.74 11.57 0.81
N PHE A 88 0.66 11.73 0.06
CA PHE A 88 -0.58 12.31 0.55
C PHE A 88 -1.56 11.18 0.85
N TYR A 89 -2.04 11.16 2.08
CA TYR A 89 -3.05 10.22 2.52
C TYR A 89 -4.38 10.96 2.63
N ASP A 90 -5.26 10.70 1.66
CA ASP A 90 -6.57 11.36 1.57
C ASP A 90 -7.56 10.81 2.60
N LYS A 91 -7.58 9.48 2.76
CA LYS A 91 -8.39 8.78 3.77
C LYS A 91 -7.52 7.85 4.59
N LEU A 92 -7.44 8.13 5.90
CA LEU A 92 -6.91 7.22 6.90
C LEU A 92 -8.03 6.84 7.85
N GLN A 93 -8.12 5.55 8.17
CA GLN A 93 -9.01 5.04 9.20
C GLN A 93 -8.23 4.26 10.23
N ALA A 94 -8.58 4.45 11.50
CA ALA A 94 -8.02 3.67 12.60
C ALA A 94 -9.15 3.07 13.44
N TYR A 95 -8.95 1.81 13.84
CA TYR A 95 -9.84 1.08 14.72
C TYR A 95 -9.01 0.12 15.59
N VAL A 96 -9.56 -0.26 16.73
CA VAL A 96 -8.96 -1.25 17.63
C VAL A 96 -9.74 -2.56 17.49
N SER A 97 -8.99 -3.66 17.36
CA SER A 97 -9.54 -5.01 17.36
C SER A 97 -8.91 -5.82 18.49
N TYR A 98 -9.74 -6.53 19.24
CA TYR A 98 -9.33 -7.48 20.27
C TYR A 98 -9.93 -8.86 19.94
N ARG A 99 -9.10 -9.91 19.96
CA ARG A 99 -9.48 -11.29 19.57
C ARG A 99 -10.26 -11.37 18.25
N ASN A 100 -9.79 -10.67 17.22
CA ASN A 100 -10.43 -10.58 15.90
C ASN A 100 -11.81 -9.91 15.88
N GLN A 101 -12.25 -9.30 16.98
CA GLN A 101 -13.47 -8.50 17.03
C GLN A 101 -13.12 -7.03 17.21
N GLN A 102 -13.75 -6.17 16.42
CA GLN A 102 -13.60 -4.73 16.55
C GLN A 102 -14.28 -4.26 17.83
N ILE A 103 -13.51 -3.60 18.71
CA ILE A 103 -13.98 -3.12 20.01
C ILE A 103 -14.21 -1.60 20.06
N THR A 104 -13.78 -0.88 19.02
CA THR A 104 -14.03 0.56 18.85
C THR A 104 -14.54 0.86 17.45
N PRO A 105 -15.41 1.86 17.25
CA PRO A 105 -15.78 2.28 15.89
C PRO A 105 -14.54 2.71 15.11
N ALA A 106 -14.60 2.56 13.78
CA ALA A 106 -13.56 3.08 12.91
C ALA A 106 -13.64 4.60 12.89
N MET A 107 -12.51 5.26 13.11
CA MET A 107 -12.39 6.71 13.13
C MET A 107 -11.60 7.17 11.92
N ASP A 108 -12.17 8.13 11.18
CA ASP A 108 -11.45 8.85 10.14
C ASP A 108 -10.41 9.78 10.78
N LEU A 109 -9.16 9.57 10.40
CA LEU A 109 -8.03 10.40 10.76
C LEU A 109 -7.92 11.58 9.79
N PRO A 110 -7.41 12.74 10.23
CA PRO A 110 -7.20 13.87 9.34
C PRO A 110 -6.24 13.50 8.20
N PRO A 111 -6.43 14.08 7.01
CA PRO A 111 -5.52 13.87 5.89
C PRO A 111 -4.09 14.17 6.29
N LEU A 112 -3.18 13.28 5.92
CA LEU A 112 -1.79 13.39 6.29
C LEU A 112 -0.94 13.67 5.05
N TYR A 113 -0.21 14.77 5.07
CA TYR A 113 0.81 15.02 4.07
C TYR A 113 2.19 14.69 4.65
N GLN A 114 2.83 13.68 4.07
CA GLN A 114 4.20 13.31 4.41
C GLN A 114 5.14 13.74 3.31
N GLU A 115 5.92 14.78 3.61
CA GLU A 115 7.03 15.21 2.77
C GLU A 115 8.07 14.08 2.59
N ALA A 116 8.91 14.24 1.58
CA ALA A 116 9.99 13.30 1.31
C ALA A 116 10.96 13.22 2.51
N LYS A 117 11.27 12.01 2.97
CA LYS A 117 12.13 11.76 4.15
C LYS A 117 11.61 12.35 5.46
N SER A 118 10.29 12.58 5.57
CA SER A 118 9.67 13.12 6.79
C SER A 118 9.11 12.02 7.71
N MET A 119 8.88 12.40 8.96
CA MET A 119 8.29 11.58 10.01
C MET A 119 7.19 12.41 10.65
N VAL A 120 5.98 11.86 10.72
CA VAL A 120 4.83 12.54 11.30
C VAL A 120 4.23 11.66 12.39
N ALA A 121 4.04 12.25 13.56
CA ALA A 121 3.37 11.62 14.69
C ALA A 121 1.91 12.05 14.71
N LEU A 122 1.02 11.07 14.91
CA LEU A 122 -0.42 11.24 15.07
C LEU A 122 -0.81 10.67 16.42
N THR A 123 -1.67 11.38 17.13
CA THR A 123 -2.15 10.97 18.46
C THR A 123 -3.68 10.86 18.48
N PRO A 124 -4.31 9.97 17.69
CA PRO A 124 -5.76 9.80 17.71
C PRO A 124 -6.25 9.26 19.04
N LEU A 125 -7.41 9.77 19.46
CA LEU A 125 -8.22 9.20 20.52
C LEU A 125 -9.24 8.26 19.88
N LEU A 126 -9.10 6.96 20.09
CA LEU A 126 -9.99 5.93 19.58
C LEU A 126 -11.02 5.53 20.65
N GLY A 127 -12.25 5.30 20.19
CA GLY A 127 -13.31 4.67 20.98
C GLY A 127 -14.09 5.59 21.92
N SER A 128 -14.31 6.84 21.50
CA SER A 128 -15.34 7.72 22.08
C SER A 128 -16.79 7.29 21.72
N GLY A 129 -17.06 5.98 21.66
CA GLY A 129 -18.34 5.42 21.24
C GLY A 129 -18.54 3.97 21.70
N THR A 130 -19.77 3.50 21.62
CA THR A 130 -20.19 2.15 22.01
C THR A 130 -20.18 1.20 20.81
N VAL A 131 -19.66 -0.02 20.99
CA VAL A 131 -19.72 -1.07 19.96
C VAL A 131 -20.35 -2.34 20.55
N PRO A 132 -21.29 -3.00 19.83
CA PRO A 132 -21.75 -4.32 20.19
C PRO A 132 -20.61 -5.34 20.08
N ALA A 133 -20.29 -6.00 21.18
CA ALA A 133 -19.28 -7.05 21.25
C ALA A 133 -19.91 -8.37 21.70
N SER A 134 -19.27 -9.48 21.33
CA SER A 134 -19.71 -10.81 21.76
C SER A 134 -19.49 -10.99 23.26
N ALA A 135 -20.31 -11.83 23.90
CA ALA A 135 -20.20 -12.12 25.33
C ALA A 135 -18.82 -12.72 25.70
N ASP A 136 -18.20 -13.49 24.79
CA ASP A 136 -16.86 -14.05 24.98
C ASP A 136 -15.76 -12.97 25.02
N VAL A 137 -15.88 -11.95 24.17
CA VAL A 137 -14.95 -10.81 24.14
C VAL A 137 -15.11 -9.95 25.37
N VAL A 138 -16.35 -9.68 25.80
CA VAL A 138 -16.65 -8.96 27.04
C VAL A 138 -16.06 -9.71 28.25
N ASN A 139 -16.34 -11.01 28.38
CA ASN A 139 -15.85 -11.80 29.50
C ASN A 139 -14.32 -11.92 29.49
N GLY A 140 -13.71 -12.11 28.32
CA GLY A 140 -12.25 -12.15 28.20
C GLY A 140 -11.58 -10.84 28.62
N LEU A 141 -12.17 -9.71 28.22
CA LEU A 141 -11.64 -8.39 28.55
C LEU A 141 -11.76 -8.08 30.06
N MET A 142 -12.86 -8.49 30.69
CA MET A 142 -13.04 -8.36 32.15
C MET A 142 -12.02 -9.20 32.95
N MET A 143 -11.63 -10.38 32.45
CA MET A 143 -10.62 -11.23 33.08
C MET A 143 -9.20 -10.68 32.88
N ASP A 144 -8.91 -10.08 31.73
CA ASP A 144 -7.62 -9.48 31.41
C ASP A 144 -7.39 -8.15 32.19
N GLU A 145 -8.44 -7.37 32.41
CA GLU A 145 -8.44 -6.22 33.35
C GLU A 145 -8.16 -6.68 34.78
N ALA A 146 -8.86 -7.72 35.25
CA ALA A 146 -8.70 -8.24 36.62
C ALA A 146 -7.30 -8.83 36.88
N SER A 147 -6.61 -9.29 35.83
CA SER A 147 -5.24 -9.83 35.91
C SER A 147 -4.14 -8.78 35.76
N GLY A 148 -4.49 -7.51 35.55
CA GLY A 148 -3.54 -6.39 35.48
C GLY A 148 -2.66 -6.39 34.22
N VAL A 149 -3.09 -7.12 33.17
CA VAL A 149 -2.43 -7.19 31.86
C VAL A 149 -2.74 -5.94 31.02
N VAL A 150 -3.83 -5.24 31.35
CA VAL A 150 -4.27 -4.00 30.72
C VAL A 150 -4.12 -2.90 31.77
N ARG A 151 -3.27 -1.90 31.50
CA ARG A 151 -3.03 -0.72 32.35
C ARG A 151 -3.15 0.54 31.53
#